data_AF-A0A256XCH8-F1
#
_entry.id   AF-A0A256XCH8-F1
#
_cell.length_a   1.000
_cell.length_b   1.000
_cell.length_c   1.000
_cell.angle_alpha   90.00
_cell.angle_beta   90.00
_cell.angle_gamma   90.00
#
_symmetry.space_group_name_H-M   'P 1'
#
loop_
_entity.id
_entity.type
_entity.pdbx_description
1 polymer ?
#
loop_
_entity_poly.entity_id
_entity_poly.type
_entity_poly.pdbx_seq_one_letter_code
_entity_poly.pdbx_strand_id
1 'polypeptide(L)'
;MSKIVEEYFGVVIWSVLFMFLLIITVKFCHEAEKLAIVYPRILLENILCYAAEEMPEGGRLYVKLTSIEECFLNIESFCGWGSSNFELGEEYVIEKRSGIVNIMPKN
;
A
#
# COMPACT_ATOMS: atom_id res chain seq x y z
N MET A 1 54.67 -7.65 -13.20
CA MET A 1 53.85 -7.72 -11.96
C MET A 1 53.79 -9.18 -11.54
N SER A 2 53.98 -9.52 -10.26
CA SER A 2 54.01 -10.93 -9.82
C SER A 2 52.60 -11.54 -9.91
N LYS A 3 52.46 -12.81 -10.33
CA LYS A 3 51.20 -13.56 -10.40
C LYS A 3 50.34 -13.45 -9.14
N ILE A 4 51.02 -13.40 -7.99
CA ILE A 4 50.41 -13.24 -6.68
C ILE A 4 49.66 -11.90 -6.58
N VAL A 5 50.24 -10.82 -7.10
CA VAL A 5 49.63 -9.47 -7.06
C VAL A 5 48.38 -9.40 -7.94
N GLU A 6 48.35 -10.09 -9.08
CA GLU A 6 47.16 -10.20 -9.94
C GLU A 6 46.03 -10.98 -9.26
N GLU A 7 46.33 -12.10 -8.60
CA GLU A 7 45.32 -12.90 -7.87
C GLU A 7 44.71 -12.09 -6.72
N TYR A 8 45.53 -11.38 -5.94
CA TYR A 8 45.02 -10.48 -4.90
C TYR A 8 44.13 -9.36 -5.48
N PHE A 9 44.51 -8.78 -6.63
CA PHE A 9 43.72 -7.74 -7.28
C PHE A 9 42.36 -8.27 -7.76
N GLY A 10 42.33 -9.49 -8.31
CA GLY A 10 41.10 -10.16 -8.72
C GLY A 10 40.14 -10.43 -7.55
N VAL A 11 40.66 -10.89 -6.42
CA VAL A 11 39.87 -11.13 -5.19
C VAL A 11 39.26 -9.82 -4.68
N VAL A 12 40.03 -8.73 -4.67
CA VAL A 12 39.53 -7.42 -4.24
C VAL A 12 38.41 -6.93 -5.16
N ILE A 13 38.59 -6.98 -6.48
CA ILE A 13 37.54 -6.59 -7.44
C ILE A 13 36.26 -7.41 -7.25
N TRP A 14 36.38 -8.74 -7.11
CA TRP A 14 35.23 -9.62 -6.88
C TRP A 14 34.50 -9.31 -5.59
N SER A 15 35.23 -9.07 -4.50
CA SER A 15 34.63 -8.72 -3.21
C SER A 15 33.88 -7.38 -3.26
N VAL A 16 34.40 -6.38 -3.98
CA VAL A 16 33.72 -5.09 -4.18
C VAL A 16 32.45 -5.27 -5.03
N LEU A 17 32.52 -6.03 -6.13
CA LEU A 17 31.36 -6.31 -6.97
C LEU A 17 30.27 -7.07 -6.20
N PHE A 18 30.65 -8.03 -5.36
CA PHE A 18 29.73 -8.78 -4.52
C PHE A 18 29.04 -7.88 -3.49
N MET A 19 29.79 -6.98 -2.84
CA MET A 19 29.21 -6.00 -1.92
C MET A 19 28.23 -5.06 -2.62
N PHE A 20 28.53 -4.61 -3.83
CA PHE A 20 27.61 -3.80 -4.63
C PHE A 20 26.32 -4.56 -4.96
N LEU A 21 26.42 -5.83 -5.36
CA LEU A 21 25.24 -6.67 -5.61
C LEU A 21 24.38 -6.82 -4.36
N LEU A 22 24.99 -7.07 -3.19
CA LEU A 22 24.27 -7.16 -1.92
C LEU A 22 23.53 -5.86 -1.58
N ILE A 23 24.17 -4.71 -1.73
CA ILE A 23 23.54 -3.40 -1.49
C ILE A 23 22.33 -3.19 -2.40
N ILE A 24 22.46 -3.54 -3.68
CA ILE A 24 21.37 -3.46 -4.65
C ILE A 24 20.22 -4.37 -4.22
N THR A 25 20.48 -5.64 -3.92
CA THR A 25 19.44 -6.60 -3.50
C THR A 25 18.71 -6.14 -2.25
N VAL A 26 19.42 -5.66 -1.24
CA VAL A 26 18.82 -5.15 0.01
C VAL A 26 17.94 -3.93 -0.26
N LYS A 27 18.41 -2.98 -1.08
CA LYS A 27 17.65 -1.78 -1.42
C LYS A 27 16.38 -2.13 -2.20
N PHE A 28 16.47 -3.01 -3.19
CA PHE A 28 15.30 -3.48 -3.94
C PHE A 28 14.32 -4.27 -3.08
N CYS A 29 14.80 -5.07 -2.13
CA CYS A 29 13.93 -5.78 -1.18
C CYS A 29 13.11 -4.80 -0.34
N HIS A 30 13.75 -3.74 0.19
CA HIS A 30 13.07 -2.75 1.00
C HIS A 30 12.06 -1.90 0.19
N GLU A 31 12.41 -1.55 -1.05
CA GLU A 31 11.46 -0.87 -1.95
C GLU A 31 10.29 -1.78 -2.32
N ALA A 32 10.54 -3.07 -2.60
CA ALA A 32 9.50 -4.05 -2.89
C ALA A 32 8.56 -4.28 -1.70
N GLU A 33 9.08 -4.33 -0.48
CA GLU A 33 8.30 -4.42 0.76
C GLU A 33 7.43 -3.17 0.95
N LYS A 34 8.00 -1.98 0.73
CA LYS A 34 7.24 -0.72 0.76
C LYS A 34 6.13 -0.69 -0.30
N LEU A 35 6.41 -1.16 -1.51
CA LEU A 35 5.42 -1.30 -2.59
C LEU A 35 4.32 -2.30 -2.22
N ALA A 36 4.68 -3.44 -1.62
CA ALA A 36 3.73 -4.47 -1.19
C ALA A 36 2.76 -3.97 -0.11
N ILE A 37 3.16 -2.98 0.71
CA ILE A 37 2.29 -2.37 1.72
C ILE A 37 1.41 -1.27 1.11
N VAL A 38 1.96 -0.43 0.23
CA VAL A 38 1.26 0.74 -0.32
C VAL A 38 0.22 0.35 -1.38
N TYR A 39 0.52 -0.62 -2.25
CA TYR A 39 -0.32 -0.96 -3.39
C TYR A 39 -1.71 -1.53 -2.99
N PRO A 40 -1.81 -2.47 -2.02
CA PRO A 40 -3.10 -3.01 -1.58
C PRO A 40 -4.02 -1.93 -1.04
N ARG A 41 -3.47 -0.92 -0.35
CA ARG A 41 -4.24 0.21 0.18
C ARG A 41 -4.85 1.05 -0.93
N ILE A 42 -4.05 1.48 -1.91
CA ILE A 42 -4.53 2.29 -3.05
C ILE A 42 -5.59 1.52 -3.85
N LEU A 43 -5.37 0.22 -4.05
CA LEU A 43 -6.33 -0.63 -4.75
C LEU A 43 -7.66 -0.71 -3.99
N LEU A 44 -7.61 -0.88 -2.67
CA LEU A 44 -8.80 -0.92 -1.83
C LEU A 44 -9.55 0.43 -1.82
N GLU A 45 -8.82 1.55 -1.71
CA GLU A 45 -9.38 2.90 -1.83
C GLU A 45 -10.13 3.06 -3.16
N ASN A 46 -9.50 2.68 -4.28
CA ASN A 46 -10.13 2.75 -5.60
C ASN A 46 -11.37 1.85 -5.73
N ILE A 47 -11.33 0.62 -5.21
CA ILE A 47 -12.46 -0.31 -5.27
C ILE A 47 -13.64 0.24 -4.47
N LEU A 48 -13.39 0.75 -3.26
CA LEU A 48 -14.45 1.31 -2.42
C LEU A 48 -15.08 2.55 -3.06
N CYS A 49 -14.26 3.40 -3.67
CA CYS A 49 -14.76 4.56 -4.39
C CYS A 49 -15.61 4.19 -5.59
N TYR A 50 -15.09 3.32 -6.46
CA TYR A 50 -15.85 2.87 -7.61
C TYR A 50 -17.17 2.21 -7.20
N ALA A 51 -17.14 1.35 -6.18
CA ALA A 51 -18.33 0.67 -5.67
C ALA A 51 -19.40 1.65 -5.15
N ALA A 52 -19.01 2.73 -4.45
CA ALA A 52 -19.98 3.69 -3.94
C ALA A 52 -20.40 4.75 -4.97
N GLU A 53 -19.60 5.02 -6.01
CA GLU A 53 -20.05 5.82 -7.16
C GLU A 53 -21.11 5.08 -7.99
N GLU A 54 -20.86 3.81 -8.31
CA GLU A 54 -21.77 2.96 -9.09
C GLU A 54 -23.01 2.50 -8.30
N MET A 55 -22.99 2.65 -6.97
CA MET A 55 -24.12 2.30 -6.12
C MET A 55 -25.36 3.12 -6.48
N PRO A 56 -26.56 2.48 -6.56
CA PRO A 56 -27.81 3.21 -6.76
C PRO A 56 -28.16 4.08 -5.55
N GLU A 57 -29.03 5.08 -5.76
CA GLU A 57 -29.54 5.92 -4.68
C GLU A 57 -30.26 5.10 -3.60
N GLY A 58 -29.93 5.38 -2.34
CA GLY A 58 -30.39 4.61 -1.17
C GLY A 58 -29.65 3.29 -0.96
N GLY A 59 -28.67 2.96 -1.81
CA GLY A 59 -27.80 1.79 -1.63
C GLY A 59 -26.90 1.93 -0.41
N ARG A 60 -26.54 0.78 0.17
CA ARG A 60 -25.63 0.68 1.32
C ARG A 60 -24.57 -0.40 1.09
N LEU A 61 -23.30 -0.04 1.25
CA LEU A 61 -22.19 -0.99 1.36
C LEU A 61 -21.82 -1.15 2.83
N TYR A 62 -21.54 -2.38 3.23
CA TYR A 62 -21.02 -2.71 4.54
C TYR A 62 -19.57 -3.13 4.39
N VAL A 63 -18.67 -2.43 5.07
CA VAL A 63 -17.23 -2.63 4.96
C VAL A 63 -16.68 -2.97 6.34
N LYS A 64 -15.82 -3.99 6.41
CA LYS A 64 -15.06 -4.36 7.60
C LYS A 64 -13.61 -4.59 7.22
N LEU A 65 -12.70 -3.85 7.83
CA LEU A 65 -11.27 -4.01 7.61
C LEU A 65 -10.71 -5.02 8.61
N THR A 66 -10.38 -6.23 8.15
CA THR A 66 -10.06 -7.36 9.04
C THR A 66 -8.56 -7.63 9.23
N SER A 67 -7.68 -7.15 8.34
CA SER A 67 -6.26 -7.56 8.39
C SER A 67 -5.25 -6.61 7.76
N ILE A 68 -5.64 -5.37 7.41
CA ILE A 68 -4.65 -4.41 6.90
C ILE A 68 -3.96 -3.76 8.10
N GLU A 69 -2.97 -4.47 8.63
CA GLU A 69 -2.08 -3.97 9.68
C GLU A 69 -1.62 -2.55 9.32
N GLU A 70 -1.90 -1.60 10.22
CA GLU A 70 -1.43 -0.20 10.17
C GLU A 70 -1.95 0.73 9.07
N CYS A 71 -3.03 0.40 8.34
CA CYS A 71 -3.60 1.36 7.38
C CYS A 71 -4.79 2.11 7.95
N PHE A 72 -4.55 3.35 8.39
CA PHE A 72 -5.57 4.40 8.36
C PHE A 72 -5.97 4.61 6.90
N LEU A 73 -7.17 4.18 6.54
CA LEU A 73 -7.74 4.41 5.22
C LEU A 73 -8.36 5.81 5.23
N ASN A 74 -7.76 6.75 4.50
CA ASN A 74 -8.31 8.09 4.32
C ASN A 74 -8.78 8.23 2.87
N ILE A 75 -10.09 8.16 2.67
CA ILE A 75 -10.72 8.21 1.33
C ILE A 75 -10.80 9.64 0.78
N GLU A 76 -10.55 10.65 1.61
CA GLU A 76 -10.68 12.06 1.25
C GLU A 76 -9.78 12.46 0.07
N SER A 77 -8.56 11.92 0.01
CA SER A 77 -7.59 12.25 -1.05
C SER A 77 -7.93 11.66 -2.42
N PHE A 78 -8.82 10.67 -2.50
CA PHE A 78 -9.14 9.98 -3.76
C PHE A 78 -10.49 10.39 -4.33
N CYS A 79 -11.52 10.59 -3.49
CA CYS A 79 -12.91 10.64 -3.97
C CYS A 79 -13.67 11.88 -3.48
N GLY A 80 -13.03 12.74 -2.68
CA GLY A 80 -13.63 13.98 -2.19
C GLY A 80 -14.82 13.76 -1.25
N TRP A 81 -15.06 12.53 -0.82
CA TRP A 81 -16.00 12.19 0.23
C TRP A 81 -15.32 12.57 1.54
N GLY A 82 -15.91 13.47 2.32
CA GLY A 82 -15.25 14.09 3.47
C GLY A 82 -14.50 13.12 4.39
N SER A 83 -13.50 13.64 5.11
CA SER A 83 -12.58 12.87 5.94
C SER A 83 -13.27 11.78 6.76
N SER A 84 -13.07 10.53 6.36
CA SER A 84 -13.56 9.36 7.10
C SER A 84 -12.39 8.41 7.28
N ASN A 85 -11.95 8.30 8.53
CA ASN A 85 -10.90 7.38 8.92
C ASN A 85 -11.56 6.04 9.22
N PHE A 86 -11.13 5.01 8.50
CA PHE A 86 -11.53 3.64 8.82
C PHE A 86 -10.56 3.05 9.85
N GLU A 87 -11.11 2.60 10.97
CA GLU A 87 -10.38 1.91 12.03
C GLU A 87 -10.45 0.39 11.82
N LEU A 88 -9.39 -0.30 12.26
CA LEU A 88 -9.27 -1.75 12.08
C LEU A 88 -10.25 -2.49 12.99
N GLY A 89 -10.93 -3.51 12.46
CA GLY A 89 -11.90 -4.31 13.19
C GLY A 89 -13.30 -3.68 13.29
N GLU A 90 -13.41 -2.38 13.06
CA GLU A 90 -14.68 -1.66 13.04
C GLU A 90 -15.46 -1.92 11.74
N GLU A 91 -16.78 -1.86 11.85
CA GLU A 91 -17.69 -1.99 10.71
C GLU A 91 -18.19 -0.62 10.30
N TYR A 92 -18.18 -0.34 9.00
CA TYR A 92 -18.62 0.92 8.43
C TYR A 92 -19.74 0.69 7.43
N VAL A 93 -20.66 1.64 7.34
CA VAL A 93 -21.69 1.73 6.31
C VAL A 93 -21.36 2.90 5.40
N ILE A 94 -21.25 2.60 4.11
CA ILE A 94 -21.17 3.61 3.05
C ILE A 94 -22.56 3.69 2.42
N GLU A 95 -23.20 4.84 2.50
CA GLU A 95 -24.56 5.06 1.99
C GLU A 95 -24.58 6.21 0.99
N LYS A 96 -25.22 5.98 -0.16
CA LYS A 96 -25.45 7.02 -1.15
C LYS A 96 -26.84 7.61 -0.96
N ARG A 97 -26.90 8.90 -0.64
CA ARG A 97 -28.16 9.67 -0.53
C ARG A 97 -28.02 11.00 -1.23
N SER A 98 -28.96 11.29 -2.13
CA SER A 98 -29.08 12.58 -2.80
C SER A 98 -27.81 12.97 -3.57
N GLY A 99 -27.14 12.00 -4.19
CA GLY A 99 -25.89 12.18 -4.91
C GLY A 99 -24.65 12.31 -4.02
N ILE A 100 -24.81 12.22 -2.70
CA ILE A 100 -23.72 12.33 -1.72
C ILE A 100 -23.45 10.97 -1.11
N VAL A 101 -22.18 10.57 -1.08
CA VAL A 101 -21.72 9.37 -0.37
C VAL A 101 -21.38 9.74 1.06
N ASN A 102 -22.05 9.10 2.01
CA ASN A 102 -21.84 9.26 3.44
C ASN A 102 -21.21 8.01 4.02
N ILE A 103 -20.24 8.17 4.90
CA ILE A 103 -19.55 7.07 5.57
C ILE A 103 -19.82 7.21 7.07
N MET A 104 -20.31 6.15 7.69
CA MET A 104 -20.67 6.13 9.12
C MET A 104 -20.29 4.81 9.77
N PRO A 105 -19.85 4.80 11.04
CA PRO A 105 -19.66 3.57 11.79
C PRO A 105 -20.99 2.83 11.96
N LYS A 106 -20.93 1.51 11.86
CA LYS A 106 -22.06 0.61 12.05
C LYS A 106 -22.14 0.26 13.54
N ASN A 107 -22.87 1.08 14.30
CA ASN A 107 -23.20 0.79 15.71
C ASN A 107 -23.88 -0.57 15.91
#